data_AF-A0A3Q2FZB3-F1
#
_entry.id   AF-A0A3Q2FZB3-F1
#
_cell.length_a   1.000
_cell.length_b   1.000
_cell.length_c   1.000
_cell.angle_alpha   90.00
_cell.angle_beta   90.00
_cell.angle_gamma   90.00
#
_symmetry.space_group_name_H-M   'P 1'
#
loop_
_entity.id
_entity.type
_entity.pdbx_description
1 polymer ?
#
loop_
_entity_poly.entity_id
_entity_poly.type
_entity_poly.pdbx_seq_one_letter_code
_entity_poly.pdbx_strand_id
1 'polypeptide(L)'
;LVMVPEGVEIAKIEETLETIKCLGRVRVRGRQFHTSLSCRMVLCECRENIPRENAPTEVLEPDSGQRWPIVTLDESTAANDFAQKVRSLLDTEGKTMEDIKNLIFSPAQQQHTSDPPVNSTESILQAVGDLLEKTRKPQAEGGYRRLRLFSGNLPVPPSEEPFDHWLEQAWLMVEESDCTDKEKRRRLMESLKGPALEIAKSVRESNPEAGPDEYLEALESAFGSAESGDDLYFAFRLMQQQPGEKLSDFLRRLERALTKVVQRGGLTSFSKDKARLEQLLRGAVVSDLMLIQLRLREKKSSPPTFLQLLSEIRIEEEYEASRRKLNPSKQLGLNGNLIFLLCLILTKPEITLARNVFNSCTEK
;
A
#
# COMPACT_ATOMS: atom_id res chain seq x y z
N LEU A 1 -18.15 8.89 19.05
CA LEU A 1 -17.55 7.59 18.68
C LEU A 1 -18.06 6.54 19.65
N VAL A 2 -18.41 5.34 19.21
CA VAL A 2 -18.81 4.22 20.08
C VAL A 2 -17.86 3.03 19.87
N MET A 3 -17.54 2.33 20.96
CA MET A 3 -16.67 1.16 20.96
C MET A 3 -17.53 -0.10 21.05
N VAL A 4 -17.52 -0.94 20.01
CA VAL A 4 -18.39 -2.13 19.90
C VAL A 4 -17.58 -3.41 19.68
N PRO A 5 -18.08 -4.59 20.12
CA PRO A 5 -17.45 -5.88 19.87
C PRO A 5 -17.32 -6.21 18.38
N GLU A 6 -16.37 -7.10 18.07
CA GLU A 6 -16.19 -7.62 16.73
C GLU A 6 -17.36 -8.56 16.36
N GLY A 7 -18.13 -8.20 15.32
CA GLY A 7 -19.25 -9.00 14.83
C GLY A 7 -20.62 -8.32 14.88
N VAL A 8 -20.75 -7.19 15.58
CA VAL A 8 -22.02 -6.44 15.65
C VAL A 8 -22.31 -5.74 14.30
N GLU A 9 -23.52 -5.96 13.77
CA GLU A 9 -23.98 -5.35 12.52
C GLU A 9 -24.34 -3.88 12.68
N ILE A 10 -24.24 -3.10 11.60
CA ILE A 10 -24.51 -1.65 11.59
C ILE A 10 -25.94 -1.33 12.04
N ALA A 11 -26.92 -2.07 11.53
CA ALA A 11 -28.32 -1.89 11.90
C ALA A 11 -28.54 -2.06 13.41
N LYS A 12 -27.83 -3.01 14.03
CA LYS A 12 -27.91 -3.27 15.46
C LYS A 12 -27.24 -2.17 16.29
N ILE A 13 -26.16 -1.58 15.77
CA ILE A 13 -25.47 -0.44 16.40
C ILE A 13 -26.37 0.80 16.40
N GLU A 14 -27.02 1.08 15.26
CA GLU A 14 -27.97 2.19 15.14
C GLU A 14 -29.17 2.00 16.07
N GLU A 15 -29.83 0.83 16.03
CA GLU A 15 -30.95 0.50 16.91
C GLU A 15 -30.58 0.65 18.41
N THR A 16 -29.41 0.17 18.79
CA THR A 16 -28.95 0.25 20.19
C THR A 16 -28.67 1.68 20.62
N LEU A 17 -28.06 2.52 19.76
CA LEU A 17 -27.82 3.92 20.09
C LEU A 17 -29.11 4.76 20.09
N GLU A 18 -30.10 4.42 19.28
CA GLU A 18 -31.42 5.06 19.28
C GLU A 18 -32.23 4.80 20.56
N THR A 19 -31.84 3.83 21.40
CA THR A 19 -32.41 3.67 22.75
C THR A 19 -32.13 4.87 23.66
N ILE A 20 -31.05 5.61 23.36
CA ILE A 20 -30.68 6.79 24.13
C ILE A 20 -31.45 7.99 23.57
N LYS A 21 -32.50 8.38 24.29
CA LYS A 21 -33.45 9.42 23.86
C LYS A 21 -32.79 10.74 23.43
N CYS A 22 -31.68 11.14 24.05
CA CYS A 22 -31.00 12.39 23.69
C CYS A 22 -30.19 12.31 22.38
N LEU A 23 -29.87 11.12 21.87
CA LEU A 23 -29.19 10.96 20.56
C LEU A 23 -30.16 11.12 19.38
N GLY A 24 -31.46 10.91 19.62
CA GLY A 24 -32.48 10.90 18.58
C GLY A 24 -32.16 9.82 17.53
N ARG A 25 -32.26 10.18 16.25
CA ARG A 25 -31.95 9.27 15.14
C ARG A 25 -30.44 9.20 14.91
N VAL A 26 -29.90 7.99 14.83
CA VAL A 26 -28.45 7.75 14.73
C VAL A 26 -28.10 7.10 13.40
N ARG A 27 -27.01 7.56 12.77
CA ARG A 27 -26.46 6.96 11.55
C ARG A 27 -24.98 6.71 11.66
N VAL A 28 -24.53 5.51 11.27
CA VAL A 28 -23.11 5.20 11.21
C VAL A 28 -22.47 5.83 9.98
N ARG A 29 -21.44 6.65 10.19
CA ARG A 29 -20.69 7.36 9.13
C ARG A 29 -19.31 6.78 8.85
N GLY A 30 -18.72 6.08 9.81
CA GLY A 30 -17.39 5.49 9.64
C GLY A 30 -17.14 4.36 10.63
N ARG A 31 -16.25 3.44 10.27
CA ARG A 31 -15.83 2.33 11.14
C ARG A 31 -14.33 2.10 11.00
N GLN A 32 -13.66 1.87 12.12
CA GLN A 32 -12.24 1.54 12.17
C GLN A 32 -12.04 0.44 13.22
N PHE A 33 -11.21 -0.55 12.91
CA PHE A 33 -10.86 -1.59 13.88
C PHE A 33 -9.66 -1.14 14.71
N HIS A 34 -9.76 -1.26 16.03
CA HIS A 34 -8.68 -0.94 16.96
C HIS A 34 -7.98 -2.21 17.40
N THR A 35 -6.82 -2.50 16.80
CA THR A 35 -6.09 -3.77 16.93
C THR A 35 -5.63 -4.07 18.36
N SER A 36 -5.31 -3.07 19.18
CA SER A 36 -4.84 -3.29 20.56
C SER A 36 -5.96 -3.53 21.58
N LEU A 37 -7.20 -3.15 21.26
CA LEU A 37 -8.35 -3.33 22.15
C LEU A 37 -9.33 -4.40 21.64
N SER A 38 -9.01 -5.04 20.51
CA SER A 38 -9.86 -6.05 19.84
C SER A 38 -11.33 -5.62 19.72
N CYS A 39 -11.57 -4.34 19.46
CA CYS A 39 -12.89 -3.77 19.33
C CYS A 39 -12.97 -2.83 18.12
N ARG A 40 -14.19 -2.59 17.65
CA ARG A 40 -14.48 -1.73 16.52
C ARG A 40 -14.89 -0.36 17.02
N MET A 41 -14.20 0.67 16.55
CA MET A 41 -14.55 2.07 16.75
C MET A 41 -15.52 2.49 15.65
N VAL A 42 -16.66 3.06 16.03
CA VAL A 42 -17.71 3.45 15.10
C VAL A 42 -18.01 4.93 15.28
N LEU A 43 -17.93 5.68 14.18
CA LEU A 43 -18.31 7.07 14.12
C LEU A 43 -19.79 7.16 13.78
N CYS A 44 -20.56 7.76 14.69
CA CYS A 44 -22.00 7.92 14.55
C CYS A 44 -22.36 9.40 14.47
N GLU A 45 -23.23 9.74 13.54
CA GLU A 45 -23.88 11.04 13.46
C GLU A 45 -25.25 10.94 14.13
N CYS A 46 -25.57 11.92 14.98
CA CYS A 46 -26.83 12.01 15.70
C CYS A 46 -27.65 13.18 15.16
N ARG A 47 -28.98 13.06 15.11
CA ARG A 47 -29.86 14.13 14.60
C ARG A 47 -29.95 15.32 15.56
N GLU A 48 -29.82 15.06 16.85
CA GLU A 48 -29.94 16.07 17.90
C GLU A 48 -28.55 16.63 18.26
N ASN A 49 -28.47 17.95 18.45
CA ASN A 49 -27.26 18.60 18.92
C ASN A 49 -27.22 18.52 20.45
N ILE A 50 -26.38 17.65 20.99
CA ILE A 50 -26.32 17.35 22.42
C ILE A 50 -25.14 18.10 23.03
N PRO A 51 -25.36 18.99 24.02
CA PRO A 51 -24.27 19.58 24.77
C PRO A 51 -23.51 18.48 25.54
N ARG A 52 -22.18 18.55 25.58
CA ARG A 52 -21.28 17.49 26.08
C ARG A 52 -21.62 16.99 27.49
N GLU A 53 -22.10 17.88 28.35
CA GLU A 53 -22.53 17.56 29.73
C GLU A 53 -23.72 16.60 29.81
N ASN A 54 -24.51 16.52 28.74
CA ASN A 54 -25.65 15.61 28.61
C ASN A 54 -25.35 14.42 27.68
N ALA A 55 -24.10 14.28 27.21
CA ALA A 55 -23.70 13.18 26.36
C ALA A 55 -23.51 11.90 27.21
N PRO A 56 -24.19 10.80 26.88
CA PRO A 56 -24.04 9.54 27.57
C PRO A 56 -22.62 8.99 27.37
N THR A 57 -22.02 8.44 28.43
CA THR A 57 -20.68 7.85 28.40
C THR A 57 -20.69 6.38 28.00
N GLU A 58 -21.83 5.70 28.13
CA GLU A 58 -22.02 4.28 27.79
C GLU A 58 -23.45 4.01 27.31
N VAL A 59 -23.62 3.00 26.44
CA VAL A 59 -24.93 2.45 26.07
C VAL A 59 -24.98 0.96 26.39
N LEU A 60 -26.14 0.47 26.84
CA LEU A 60 -26.37 -0.95 27.09
C LEU A 60 -27.01 -1.58 25.86
N GLU A 61 -26.41 -2.67 25.35
CA GLU A 61 -27.02 -3.48 24.31
C GLU A 61 -28.20 -4.28 24.90
N PRO A 62 -29.42 -4.15 24.36
CA PRO A 62 -30.63 -4.76 24.94
C PRO A 62 -30.60 -6.28 25.02
N ASP A 63 -29.95 -6.95 24.06
CA ASP A 63 -30.02 -8.41 23.91
C ASP A 63 -28.93 -9.15 24.71
N SER A 64 -27.74 -8.55 24.81
CA SER A 64 -26.57 -9.16 25.48
C SER A 64 -26.30 -8.58 26.87
N GLY A 65 -26.83 -7.39 27.17
CA GLY A 65 -26.50 -6.63 28.37
C GLY A 65 -25.09 -6.04 28.37
N GLN A 66 -24.34 -6.11 27.26
CA GLN A 66 -23.01 -5.52 27.16
C GLN A 66 -23.06 -3.99 27.17
N ARG A 67 -22.06 -3.38 27.83
CA ARG A 67 -21.86 -1.93 27.87
C ARG A 67 -20.91 -1.51 26.76
N TRP A 68 -21.35 -0.60 25.91
CA TRP A 68 -20.53 -0.01 24.84
C TRP A 68 -20.13 1.42 25.22
N PRO A 69 -18.82 1.69 25.40
CA PRO A 69 -18.33 3.03 25.69
C PRO A 69 -18.60 4.03 24.55
N ILE A 70 -19.06 5.21 24.89
CA ILE A 70 -19.25 6.35 23.98
C ILE A 70 -18.20 7.42 24.31
N VAL A 71 -17.35 7.70 23.33
CA VAL A 71 -16.30 8.71 23.40
C VAL A 71 -16.74 9.94 22.60
N THR A 72 -16.90 11.07 23.28
CA THR A 72 -17.06 12.39 22.65
C THR A 72 -15.68 13.00 22.46
N LEU A 73 -15.40 13.47 21.23
CA LEU A 73 -14.16 14.19 20.96
C LEU A 73 -14.34 15.62 21.50
N ASP A 74 -13.39 16.09 22.30
CA ASP A 74 -13.35 17.48 22.71
C ASP A 74 -12.87 18.31 21.52
N GLU A 75 -13.56 19.41 21.17
CA GLU A 75 -12.86 20.57 20.63
C GLU A 75 -12.05 21.14 21.78
N SER A 76 -10.97 20.45 22.14
CA SER A 76 -10.13 20.88 23.24
C SER A 76 -9.62 22.28 22.93
N THR A 77 -9.73 23.13 23.94
CA THR A 77 -9.19 24.48 24.15
C THR A 77 -7.77 24.75 23.64
N ALA A 78 -7.05 23.77 23.09
CA ALA A 78 -5.72 23.89 22.51
C ALA A 78 -5.61 24.95 21.40
N ALA A 79 -6.64 25.12 20.56
CA ALA A 79 -6.62 26.16 19.52
C ALA A 79 -6.67 27.58 20.13
N ASN A 80 -7.45 27.77 21.20
CA ASN A 80 -7.53 29.05 21.90
C ASN A 80 -6.29 29.31 22.77
N ASP A 81 -5.76 28.26 23.41
CA ASP A 81 -4.57 28.35 24.27
C ASP A 81 -3.29 28.62 23.45
N PHE A 82 -3.19 28.02 22.26
CA PHE A 82 -2.14 28.35 21.29
C PHE A 82 -2.30 29.78 20.75
N ALA A 83 -3.50 30.19 20.35
CA ALA A 83 -3.74 31.55 19.86
C ALA A 83 -3.44 32.61 20.93
N GLN A 84 -3.74 32.35 22.20
CA GLN A 84 -3.39 33.26 23.29
C GLN A 84 -1.88 33.27 23.60
N LYS A 85 -1.21 32.13 23.58
CA LYS A 85 0.27 32.07 23.72
C LYS A 85 0.98 32.79 22.58
N VAL A 86 0.50 32.63 21.35
CA VAL A 86 1.06 33.35 20.18
C VAL A 86 0.86 34.86 20.31
N ARG A 87 -0.32 35.31 20.75
CA ARG A 87 -0.56 36.75 21.01
C ARG A 87 0.31 37.29 22.15
N SER A 88 0.47 36.54 23.24
CA SER A 88 1.34 36.91 24.36
C SER A 88 2.82 37.00 23.97
N LEU A 89 3.29 36.09 23.12
CA LEU A 89 4.66 36.11 22.60
C LEU A 89 4.89 37.31 21.66
N LEU A 90 3.91 37.59 20.80
CA LEU A 90 3.93 38.76 19.91
C LEU A 90 4.03 40.07 20.69
N ASP A 91 3.20 40.23 21.73
CA ASP A 91 3.25 41.42 22.61
C ASP A 91 4.58 41.53 23.36
N THR A 92 5.17 40.40 23.77
CA THR A 92 6.47 40.39 24.47
C THR A 92 7.62 40.81 23.54
N GLU A 93 7.53 40.48 22.25
CA GLU A 93 8.50 40.90 21.24
C GLU A 93 8.17 42.24 20.57
N GLY A 94 7.07 42.91 20.96
CA GLY A 94 6.62 44.17 20.37
C GLY A 94 6.15 44.05 18.92
N LYS A 95 5.74 42.86 18.49
CA LYS A 95 5.32 42.55 17.12
C LYS A 95 3.81 42.34 17.06
N THR A 96 3.21 42.61 15.91
CA THR A 96 1.77 42.50 15.71
C THR A 96 1.41 41.29 14.84
N MET A 97 0.13 40.90 14.86
CA MET A 97 -0.38 39.84 13.98
C MET A 97 -0.28 40.20 12.48
N GLU A 98 -0.17 41.49 12.18
CA GLU A 98 -0.01 42.02 10.82
C GLU A 98 1.40 41.77 10.29
N ASP A 99 2.42 41.80 11.16
CA ASP A 99 3.80 41.47 10.78
C ASP A 99 3.94 40.02 10.34
N ILE A 100 3.24 39.10 11.03
CA ILE A 100 3.17 37.69 10.62
C ILE A 100 2.43 37.55 9.28
N LYS A 101 1.34 38.30 9.07
CA LYS A 101 0.62 38.26 7.79
C LYS A 101 1.49 38.77 6.63
N ASN A 102 2.31 39.80 6.85
CA ASN A 102 3.23 40.30 5.83
C ASN A 102 4.36 39.31 5.51
N LEU A 103 4.82 38.54 6.51
CA LEU A 103 5.80 37.46 6.35
C LEU A 103 5.26 36.25 5.57
N ILE A 104 3.98 35.90 5.78
CA ILE A 104 3.37 34.69 5.20
C ILE A 104 2.67 34.99 3.86
N PHE A 105 2.07 36.18 3.73
CA PHE A 105 1.31 36.62 2.57
C PHE A 105 1.90 37.91 2.02
N SER A 106 3.11 37.84 1.45
CA SER A 106 3.58 38.92 0.58
C SER A 106 2.89 38.82 -0.79
N PRO A 107 2.11 39.82 -1.25
CA PRO A 107 1.74 39.93 -2.64
C PRO A 107 2.96 40.44 -3.40
N ALA A 108 3.38 39.69 -4.41
CA ALA A 108 4.43 40.12 -5.32
C ALA A 108 4.03 41.42 -6.05
N GLN A 109 4.99 42.35 -6.05
CA GLN A 109 5.16 43.51 -6.93
C GLN A 109 4.30 44.76 -6.71
N GLN A 110 4.98 45.86 -6.39
CA GLN A 110 5.00 47.05 -7.25
C GLN A 110 6.27 47.89 -7.02
N GLN A 111 6.87 48.30 -8.14
CA GLN A 111 8.06 49.15 -8.25
C GLN A 111 7.73 50.61 -7.87
N HIS A 112 8.65 51.34 -7.22
CA HIS A 112 9.16 52.64 -7.70
C HIS A 112 10.27 53.21 -6.79
N THR A 113 11.42 53.40 -7.43
CA THR A 113 12.55 54.34 -7.20
C THR A 113 12.51 55.32 -6.02
N SER A 114 13.49 55.21 -5.10
CA SER A 114 14.38 56.29 -4.62
C SER A 114 15.36 55.70 -3.59
N ASP A 115 16.68 55.90 -3.76
CA ASP A 115 17.68 55.63 -2.71
C ASP A 115 17.28 56.36 -1.41
N PRO A 116 17.44 55.82 -0.18
CA PRO A 116 18.71 55.34 0.44
C PRO A 116 18.47 54.21 1.51
N PRO A 117 19.31 54.01 2.55
CA PRO A 117 20.76 53.88 2.63
C PRO A 117 21.19 52.39 2.63
N VAL A 118 22.49 52.12 2.51
CA VAL A 118 23.06 50.78 2.66
C VAL A 118 22.77 50.25 4.08
N ASN A 119 21.71 49.47 4.23
CA ASN A 119 21.42 48.76 5.46
C ASN A 119 22.52 47.71 5.63
N SER A 120 23.56 48.07 6.39
CA SER A 120 24.67 47.16 6.75
C SER A 120 24.14 45.84 7.31
N THR A 121 22.99 45.85 7.95
CA THR A 121 22.28 44.65 8.41
C THR A 121 21.83 43.74 7.28
N GLU A 122 21.37 44.25 6.14
CA GLU A 122 20.93 43.43 5.00
C GLU A 122 22.12 42.79 4.28
N SER A 123 23.21 43.53 4.08
CA SER A 123 24.46 42.97 3.54
C SER A 123 25.11 41.96 4.49
N ILE A 124 25.02 42.18 5.81
CA ILE A 124 25.49 41.21 6.81
C ILE A 124 24.58 39.99 6.82
N LEU A 125 23.25 40.14 6.78
CA LEU A 125 22.31 39.03 6.73
C LEU A 125 22.46 38.22 5.45
N GLN A 126 22.70 38.87 4.30
CA GLN A 126 23.00 38.22 3.04
C GLN A 126 24.35 37.50 3.11
N ALA A 127 25.41 38.13 3.62
CA ALA A 127 26.71 37.49 3.76
C ALA A 127 26.69 36.33 4.77
N VAL A 128 25.89 36.43 5.83
CA VAL A 128 25.66 35.36 6.80
C VAL A 128 24.79 34.27 6.18
N GLY A 129 23.81 34.61 5.34
CA GLY A 129 23.03 33.67 4.54
C GLY A 129 23.88 32.89 3.54
N ASP A 130 24.70 33.59 2.75
CA ASP A 130 25.64 33.01 1.79
C ASP A 130 26.72 32.18 2.50
N LEU A 131 27.16 32.61 3.68
CA LEU A 131 28.11 31.87 4.51
C LEU A 131 27.45 30.64 5.15
N LEU A 132 26.18 30.72 5.58
CA LEU A 132 25.40 29.58 6.06
C LEU A 132 25.11 28.59 4.94
N GLU A 133 24.88 29.04 3.70
CA GLU A 133 24.77 28.17 2.52
C GLU A 133 26.12 27.53 2.18
N LYS A 134 27.22 28.28 2.22
CA LYS A 134 28.57 27.75 1.97
C LYS A 134 29.10 26.85 3.09
N THR A 135 28.70 27.09 4.34
CA THR A 135 29.08 26.28 5.52
C THR A 135 28.02 25.26 5.90
N ARG A 136 26.90 25.20 5.16
CA ARG A 136 26.10 23.99 5.05
C ARG A 136 27.03 22.93 4.47
N LYS A 137 27.73 22.21 5.37
CA LYS A 137 28.12 20.82 5.11
C LYS A 137 26.93 20.22 4.37
N PRO A 138 27.12 19.45 3.28
CA PRO A 138 26.02 18.68 2.72
C PRO A 138 25.47 17.85 3.87
N GLN A 139 24.43 18.38 4.50
CA GLN A 139 23.62 17.75 5.50
C GLN A 139 23.07 16.61 4.70
N ALA A 140 23.59 15.42 4.98
CA ALA A 140 23.40 14.19 4.22
C ALA A 140 22.08 14.30 3.48
N GLU A 141 22.18 14.54 2.16
CA GLU A 141 21.02 14.72 1.29
C GLU A 141 20.01 13.65 1.66
N GLY A 142 18.75 14.07 1.80
CA GLY A 142 17.69 13.26 2.36
C GLY A 142 17.74 11.81 1.88
N GLY A 143 17.81 10.89 2.84
CA GLY A 143 17.13 9.59 2.77
C GLY A 143 17.68 8.50 1.86
N TYR A 144 18.54 8.75 0.87
CA TYR A 144 19.04 7.67 0.02
C TYR A 144 20.13 6.89 0.74
N ARG A 145 19.78 5.68 1.20
CA ARG A 145 20.70 4.75 1.86
C ARG A 145 21.91 4.52 0.95
N ARG A 146 23.11 4.64 1.51
CA ARG A 146 24.35 4.20 0.86
C ARG A 146 24.16 2.80 0.28
N LEU A 147 24.47 2.62 -1.00
CA LEU A 147 24.44 1.30 -1.64
C LEU A 147 25.24 0.28 -0.83
N ARG A 148 24.69 -0.92 -0.70
CA ARG A 148 25.42 -2.05 -0.11
C ARG A 148 26.58 -2.44 -1.00
N LEU A 149 27.52 -3.19 -0.42
CA LEU A 149 28.69 -3.66 -1.16
C LEU A 149 28.33 -4.82 -2.07
N PHE A 150 28.94 -4.85 -3.27
CA PHE A 150 28.86 -5.95 -4.21
C PHE A 150 30.24 -6.22 -4.83
N SER A 151 30.74 -7.45 -4.72
CA SER A 151 32.04 -7.84 -5.29
C SER A 151 31.97 -8.61 -6.60
N GLY A 152 30.84 -9.22 -6.95
CA GLY A 152 30.74 -10.15 -8.08
C GLY A 152 31.31 -11.54 -7.82
N ASN A 153 31.66 -11.88 -6.57
CA ASN A 153 32.14 -13.21 -6.20
C ASN A 153 30.98 -14.18 -5.91
N LEU A 154 31.17 -15.46 -6.24
CA LEU A 154 30.28 -16.55 -5.86
C LEU A 154 31.03 -17.59 -5.00
N PRO A 155 30.46 -18.02 -3.85
CA PRO A 155 29.20 -17.56 -3.25
C PRO A 155 29.29 -16.12 -2.72
N VAL A 156 28.14 -15.42 -2.66
CA VAL A 156 28.06 -14.03 -2.18
C VAL A 156 28.42 -13.98 -0.68
N PRO A 157 29.39 -13.13 -0.26
CA PRO A 157 29.73 -12.97 1.15
C PRO A 157 28.53 -12.48 1.99
N PRO A 158 28.37 -12.90 3.26
CA PRO A 158 27.22 -12.50 4.09
C PRO A 158 27.10 -11.00 4.34
N SER A 159 28.19 -10.23 4.18
CA SER A 159 28.21 -8.78 4.32
C SER A 159 27.82 -8.02 3.05
N GLU A 160 27.63 -8.74 1.93
CA GLU A 160 27.38 -8.20 0.60
C GLU A 160 25.96 -8.50 0.13
N GLU A 161 25.50 -7.72 -0.84
CA GLU A 161 24.18 -7.88 -1.44
C GLU A 161 24.29 -8.76 -2.70
N PRO A 162 23.34 -9.69 -2.95
CA PRO A 162 23.27 -10.42 -4.21
C PRO A 162 23.08 -9.47 -5.39
N PHE A 163 23.61 -9.85 -6.57
CA PHE A 163 23.64 -8.98 -7.74
C PHE A 163 22.28 -8.37 -8.10
N ASP A 164 21.23 -9.20 -8.26
CA ASP A 164 19.87 -8.75 -8.60
C ASP A 164 19.38 -7.62 -7.67
N HIS A 165 19.53 -7.80 -6.35
CA HIS A 165 19.07 -6.82 -5.36
C HIS A 165 19.94 -5.57 -5.37
N TRP A 166 21.26 -5.72 -5.49
CA TRP A 166 22.17 -4.59 -5.57
C TRP A 166 21.87 -3.74 -6.82
N LEU A 167 21.65 -4.38 -7.97
CA LEU A 167 21.36 -3.71 -9.24
C LEU A 167 20.04 -2.93 -9.18
N GLU A 168 18.99 -3.50 -8.59
CA GLU A 168 17.71 -2.79 -8.35
C GLU A 168 17.92 -1.53 -7.49
N GLN A 169 18.69 -1.63 -6.41
CA GLN A 169 19.00 -0.46 -5.57
C GLN A 169 19.85 0.57 -6.30
N ALA A 170 20.77 0.12 -7.16
CA ALA A 170 21.66 0.98 -7.91
C ALA A 170 20.90 1.78 -8.98
N TRP A 171 19.98 1.14 -9.72
CA TRP A 171 19.09 1.83 -10.67
C TRP A 171 18.21 2.87 -9.96
N LEU A 172 17.55 2.51 -8.86
CA LEU A 172 16.76 3.45 -8.07
C LEU A 172 17.59 4.65 -7.62
N MET A 173 18.83 4.42 -7.17
CA MET A 173 19.74 5.50 -6.77
C MET A 173 20.17 6.37 -7.96
N VAL A 174 20.35 5.82 -9.16
CA VAL A 174 20.66 6.60 -10.38
C VAL A 174 19.44 7.42 -10.83
N GLU A 175 18.24 6.86 -10.78
CA GLU A 175 17.00 7.48 -11.25
C GLU A 175 16.47 8.55 -10.28
N GLU A 176 16.45 8.27 -8.99
CA GLU A 176 15.79 9.12 -7.98
C GLU A 176 16.72 10.15 -7.33
N SER A 177 18.03 10.04 -7.54
CA SER A 177 18.99 11.00 -6.98
C SER A 177 19.12 12.26 -7.84
N ASP A 178 18.95 13.42 -7.21
CA ASP A 178 19.16 14.75 -7.82
C ASP A 178 20.66 15.12 -7.98
N CYS A 179 21.57 14.21 -7.62
CA CYS A 179 23.00 14.45 -7.73
C CYS A 179 23.48 14.49 -9.19
N THR A 180 24.64 15.12 -9.41
CA THR A 180 25.34 15.05 -10.71
C THR A 180 25.73 13.63 -11.08
N ASP A 181 25.84 13.33 -12.39
CA ASP A 181 26.30 12.02 -12.88
C ASP A 181 27.69 11.64 -12.37
N LYS A 182 28.56 12.63 -12.13
CA LYS A 182 29.87 12.41 -11.50
C LYS A 182 29.73 11.84 -10.09
N GLU A 183 28.79 12.37 -9.31
CA GLU A 183 28.51 11.92 -7.96
C GLU A 183 27.82 10.55 -7.95
N LYS A 184 26.87 10.31 -8.87
CA LYS A 184 26.25 8.99 -9.07
C LYS A 184 27.30 7.92 -9.41
N ARG A 185 28.20 8.20 -10.37
CA ARG A 185 29.33 7.32 -10.72
C ARG A 185 30.26 7.05 -9.53
N ARG A 186 30.57 8.07 -8.72
CA ARG A 186 31.35 7.90 -7.50
C ARG A 186 30.66 6.95 -6.52
N ARG A 187 29.36 7.12 -6.27
CA ARG A 187 28.58 6.25 -5.37
C ARG A 187 28.51 4.80 -5.87
N LEU A 188 28.33 4.60 -7.18
CA LEU A 188 28.40 3.26 -7.79
C LEU A 188 29.77 2.63 -7.52
N MET A 189 30.86 3.29 -7.91
CA MET A 189 32.22 2.81 -7.72
C MET A 189 32.56 2.49 -6.26
N GLU A 190 32.08 3.29 -5.29
CA GLU A 190 32.31 3.08 -3.85
C GLU A 190 31.58 1.87 -3.27
N SER A 191 30.53 1.42 -3.94
CA SER A 191 29.77 0.22 -3.56
C SER A 191 30.32 -1.06 -4.19
N LEU A 192 31.22 -0.95 -5.17
CA LEU A 192 31.78 -2.08 -5.90
C LEU A 192 33.12 -2.54 -5.32
N LYS A 193 33.36 -3.84 -5.38
CA LYS A 193 34.63 -4.49 -5.02
C LYS A 193 34.98 -5.59 -6.02
N GLY A 194 36.19 -6.15 -5.91
CA GLY A 194 36.59 -7.37 -6.61
C GLY A 194 36.34 -7.32 -8.12
N PRO A 195 35.91 -8.44 -8.74
CA PRO A 195 35.56 -8.48 -10.16
C PRO A 195 34.60 -7.37 -10.62
N ALA A 196 33.62 -7.01 -9.79
CA ALA A 196 32.63 -6.00 -10.16
C ALA A 196 33.24 -4.59 -10.29
N LEU A 197 34.17 -4.25 -9.41
CA LEU A 197 34.91 -2.98 -9.50
C LEU A 197 35.83 -2.94 -10.74
N GLU A 198 36.41 -4.08 -11.13
CA GLU A 198 37.25 -4.13 -12.34
C GLU A 198 36.44 -3.86 -13.62
N ILE A 199 35.22 -4.39 -13.74
CA ILE A 199 34.31 -4.05 -14.86
C ILE A 199 34.03 -2.55 -14.90
N ALA A 200 33.68 -1.94 -13.77
CA ALA A 200 33.41 -0.51 -13.69
C ALA A 200 34.63 0.36 -14.05
N LYS A 201 35.84 -0.06 -13.68
CA LYS A 201 37.08 0.60 -14.12
C LYS A 201 37.28 0.48 -15.62
N SER A 202 37.04 -0.69 -16.22
CA SER A 202 37.14 -0.90 -17.66
C SER A 202 36.18 0.00 -18.44
N VAL A 203 34.95 0.21 -17.96
CA VAL A 203 34.00 1.18 -18.54
C VAL A 203 34.61 2.59 -18.54
N ARG A 204 35.11 3.03 -17.38
CA ARG A 204 35.72 4.35 -17.23
C ARG A 204 36.96 4.57 -18.10
N GLU A 205 37.80 3.54 -18.22
CA GLU A 205 39.02 3.57 -19.05
C GLU A 205 38.68 3.65 -20.54
N SER A 206 37.61 2.98 -20.96
CA SER A 206 37.14 2.99 -22.35
C SER A 206 36.44 4.29 -22.72
N ASN A 207 35.63 4.83 -21.79
CA ASN A 207 34.88 6.07 -21.98
C ASN A 207 34.84 6.88 -20.65
N PRO A 208 35.69 7.92 -20.50
CA PRO A 208 35.69 8.78 -19.31
C PRO A 208 34.38 9.57 -19.10
N GLU A 209 33.65 9.82 -20.19
CA GLU A 209 32.38 10.55 -20.19
C GLU A 209 31.17 9.62 -20.09
N ALA A 210 31.38 8.31 -19.88
CA ALA A 210 30.30 7.35 -19.70
C ALA A 210 29.36 7.78 -18.58
N GLY A 211 28.05 7.67 -18.84
CA GLY A 211 26.97 7.93 -17.89
C GLY A 211 26.87 6.86 -16.80
N PRO A 212 26.15 7.10 -15.68
CA PRO A 212 25.96 6.10 -14.62
C PRO A 212 25.24 4.83 -15.07
N ASP A 213 24.31 4.97 -16.02
CA ASP A 213 23.56 3.91 -16.70
C ASP A 213 24.50 2.95 -17.46
N GLU A 214 25.48 3.47 -18.21
CA GLU A 214 26.46 2.65 -18.93
C GLU A 214 27.25 1.71 -17.98
N TYR A 215 27.51 2.15 -16.74
CA TYR A 215 28.17 1.30 -15.72
C TYR A 215 27.23 0.17 -15.27
N LEU A 216 25.95 0.47 -15.06
CA LEU A 216 24.95 -0.51 -14.64
C LEU A 216 24.70 -1.54 -15.75
N GLU A 217 24.61 -1.12 -17.00
CA GLU A 217 24.46 -2.00 -18.16
C GLU A 217 25.66 -2.93 -18.32
N ALA A 218 26.89 -2.42 -18.16
CA ALA A 218 28.09 -3.24 -18.21
C ALA A 218 28.13 -4.29 -17.08
N LEU A 219 27.69 -3.91 -15.88
CA LEU A 219 27.59 -4.82 -14.74
C LEU A 219 26.49 -5.86 -14.95
N GLU A 220 25.33 -5.47 -15.49
CA GLU A 220 24.26 -6.42 -15.86
C GLU A 220 24.71 -7.40 -16.92
N SER A 221 25.47 -6.94 -17.92
CA SER A 221 26.07 -7.81 -18.94
C SER A 221 27.06 -8.82 -18.33
N ALA A 222 27.86 -8.41 -17.35
CA ALA A 222 28.89 -9.25 -16.75
C ALA A 222 28.37 -10.22 -15.67
N PHE A 223 27.40 -9.80 -14.85
CA PHE A 223 26.95 -10.54 -13.66
C PHE A 223 25.46 -10.91 -13.67
N GLY A 224 24.69 -10.37 -14.61
CA GLY A 224 23.26 -10.66 -14.72
C GLY A 224 22.98 -12.08 -15.21
N SER A 225 21.72 -12.51 -15.07
CA SER A 225 21.27 -13.78 -15.65
C SER A 225 21.41 -13.72 -17.18
N ALA A 226 21.99 -14.76 -17.77
CA ALA A 226 22.04 -14.96 -19.22
C ALA A 226 20.68 -15.42 -19.80
N GLU A 227 19.67 -15.67 -18.96
CA GLU A 227 18.34 -16.06 -19.40
C GLU A 227 17.69 -14.93 -20.23
N SER A 228 17.19 -15.31 -21.40
CA SER A 228 16.43 -14.41 -22.26
C SER A 228 15.02 -14.17 -21.69
N GLY A 229 14.35 -13.11 -22.16
CA GLY A 229 12.95 -12.87 -21.84
C GLY A 229 12.05 -14.06 -22.23
N ASP A 230 12.37 -14.74 -23.32
CA ASP A 230 11.65 -15.93 -23.79
C ASP A 230 11.83 -17.10 -22.83
N ASP A 231 13.07 -17.39 -22.38
CA ASP A 231 13.35 -18.45 -21.40
C ASP A 231 12.57 -18.22 -20.10
N LEU A 232 12.57 -16.98 -19.62
CA LEU A 232 11.81 -16.57 -18.45
C LEU A 232 10.31 -16.73 -18.67
N TYR A 233 9.81 -16.42 -19.87
CA TYR A 233 8.39 -16.60 -20.20
C TYR A 233 8.01 -18.08 -20.27
N PHE A 234 8.87 -18.94 -20.84
CA PHE A 234 8.68 -20.38 -20.81
C PHE A 234 8.63 -20.91 -19.37
N ALA A 235 9.58 -20.50 -18.52
CA ALA A 235 9.60 -20.87 -17.11
C ALA A 235 8.32 -20.40 -16.38
N PHE A 236 7.88 -19.16 -16.63
CA PHE A 236 6.62 -18.63 -16.12
C PHE A 236 5.42 -19.51 -16.51
N ARG A 237 5.33 -19.94 -17.77
CA ARG A 237 4.23 -20.79 -18.26
C ARG A 237 4.24 -22.20 -17.66
N LEU A 238 5.34 -22.64 -17.07
CA LEU A 238 5.47 -23.92 -16.36
C LEU A 238 5.16 -23.82 -14.86
N MET A 239 5.02 -22.61 -14.31
CA MET A 239 4.77 -22.43 -12.89
C MET A 239 3.43 -23.05 -12.45
N GLN A 240 3.48 -23.86 -11.40
CA GLN A 240 2.30 -24.43 -10.74
C GLN A 240 2.27 -24.05 -9.26
N GLN A 241 1.06 -24.05 -8.71
CA GLN A 241 0.81 -23.93 -7.28
C GLN A 241 1.38 -25.15 -6.57
N GLN A 242 2.19 -24.90 -5.54
CA GLN A 242 2.81 -25.97 -4.77
C GLN A 242 1.81 -26.57 -3.77
N PRO A 243 1.96 -27.85 -3.38
CA PRO A 243 1.13 -28.46 -2.35
C PRO A 243 1.17 -27.65 -1.05
N GLY A 244 0.00 -27.30 -0.52
CA GLY A 244 -0.13 -26.49 0.71
C GLY A 244 0.08 -24.99 0.55
N GLU A 245 0.44 -24.52 -0.65
CA GLU A 245 0.57 -23.10 -0.94
C GLU A 245 -0.80 -22.44 -1.11
N LYS A 246 -0.99 -21.24 -0.52
CA LYS A 246 -2.18 -20.44 -0.75
C LYS A 246 -2.24 -19.90 -2.18
N LEU A 247 -3.44 -19.65 -2.68
CA LEU A 247 -3.63 -19.11 -4.03
C LEU A 247 -3.04 -17.70 -4.15
N SER A 248 -3.12 -16.90 -3.09
CA SER A 248 -2.53 -15.57 -3.00
C SER A 248 -0.99 -15.59 -3.05
N ASP A 249 -0.35 -16.60 -2.45
CA ASP A 249 1.10 -16.77 -2.49
C ASP A 249 1.57 -17.21 -3.89
N PHE A 250 0.82 -18.13 -4.52
CA PHE A 250 1.08 -18.51 -5.90
C PHE A 250 0.96 -17.31 -6.85
N LEU A 251 -0.09 -16.50 -6.71
CA LEU A 251 -0.27 -15.29 -7.50
C LEU A 251 0.92 -14.31 -7.34
N ARG A 252 1.43 -14.14 -6.12
CA ARG A 252 2.62 -13.30 -5.88
C ARG A 252 3.87 -13.86 -6.55
N ARG A 253 4.05 -15.18 -6.59
CA ARG A 253 5.14 -15.81 -7.34
C ARG A 253 4.99 -15.55 -8.84
N LEU A 254 3.77 -15.70 -9.39
CA LEU A 254 3.49 -15.39 -10.80
C LEU A 254 3.82 -13.92 -11.12
N GLU A 255 3.46 -12.98 -10.25
CA GLU A 255 3.75 -11.56 -10.46
C GLU A 255 5.26 -11.27 -10.47
N ARG A 256 6.02 -11.85 -9.53
CA ARG A 256 7.49 -11.71 -9.53
C ARG A 256 8.11 -12.23 -10.82
N ALA A 257 7.68 -13.40 -11.29
CA ALA A 257 8.16 -13.96 -12.55
C ALA A 257 7.80 -13.08 -13.75
N LEU A 258 6.54 -12.61 -13.84
CA LEU A 258 6.09 -11.74 -14.93
C LEU A 258 6.83 -10.40 -14.97
N THR A 259 7.17 -9.81 -13.82
CA THR A 259 7.97 -8.58 -13.81
C THR A 259 9.32 -8.80 -14.47
N LYS A 260 10.02 -9.91 -14.15
CA LYS A 260 11.29 -10.27 -14.79
C LYS A 260 11.13 -10.53 -16.29
N VAL A 261 10.06 -11.22 -16.71
CA VAL A 261 9.77 -11.45 -18.13
C VAL A 261 9.60 -10.13 -18.89
N VAL A 262 8.85 -9.18 -18.33
CA VAL A 262 8.61 -7.88 -18.97
C VAL A 262 9.89 -7.05 -19.02
N GLN A 263 10.69 -7.03 -17.94
CA GLN A 263 11.98 -6.35 -17.89
C GLN A 263 12.95 -6.86 -18.96
N ARG A 264 12.96 -8.18 -19.21
CA ARG A 264 13.81 -8.82 -20.24
C ARG A 264 13.15 -8.92 -21.62
N GLY A 265 12.03 -8.22 -21.84
CA GLY A 265 11.38 -8.11 -23.15
C GLY A 265 10.64 -9.35 -23.64
N GLY A 266 10.46 -10.39 -22.81
CA GLY A 266 9.73 -11.61 -23.19
C GLY A 266 8.20 -11.44 -23.27
N LEU A 267 7.67 -10.36 -22.71
CA LEU A 267 6.25 -10.01 -22.76
C LEU A 267 6.08 -8.49 -22.67
N THR A 268 5.09 -7.94 -23.38
CA THR A 268 4.74 -6.52 -23.24
C THR A 268 4.00 -6.24 -21.94
N SER A 269 4.24 -5.07 -21.34
CA SER A 269 3.56 -4.64 -20.10
C SER A 269 2.04 -4.64 -20.22
N PHE A 270 1.50 -4.27 -21.38
CA PHE A 270 0.06 -4.30 -21.68
C PHE A 270 -0.55 -5.71 -21.60
N SER A 271 0.23 -6.76 -21.89
CA SER A 271 -0.24 -8.14 -21.87
C SER A 271 -0.09 -8.83 -20.51
N LYS A 272 0.53 -8.14 -19.53
CA LYS A 272 0.91 -8.72 -18.23
C LYS A 272 -0.30 -9.26 -17.46
N ASP A 273 -1.39 -8.48 -17.41
CA ASP A 273 -2.59 -8.87 -16.66
C ASP A 273 -3.30 -10.09 -17.27
N LYS A 274 -3.35 -10.15 -18.59
CA LYS A 274 -3.87 -11.31 -19.32
C LYS A 274 -3.02 -12.56 -19.07
N ALA A 275 -1.71 -12.45 -19.23
CA ALA A 275 -0.79 -13.56 -19.00
C ALA A 275 -0.87 -14.09 -17.56
N ARG A 276 -0.98 -13.18 -16.58
CA ARG A 276 -1.16 -13.53 -15.17
C ARG A 276 -2.43 -14.34 -14.94
N LEU A 277 -3.57 -13.86 -15.44
CA LEU A 277 -4.84 -14.53 -15.26
C LEU A 277 -4.86 -15.91 -15.94
N GLU A 278 -4.32 -16.01 -17.16
CA GLU A 278 -4.21 -17.28 -17.87
C GLU A 278 -3.35 -18.30 -17.13
N GLN A 279 -2.19 -17.87 -16.62
CA GLN A 279 -1.30 -18.78 -15.91
C GLN A 279 -1.83 -19.13 -14.52
N LEU A 280 -2.55 -18.23 -13.85
CA LEU A 280 -3.25 -18.56 -12.61
C LEU A 280 -4.28 -19.66 -12.85
N LEU A 281 -5.11 -19.53 -13.90
CA LEU A 281 -6.11 -20.54 -14.27
C LEU A 281 -5.50 -21.89 -14.68
N ARG A 282 -4.28 -21.89 -15.24
CA ARG A 282 -3.57 -23.11 -15.66
C ARG A 282 -2.80 -23.77 -14.53
N GLY A 283 -2.15 -22.97 -13.69
CA GLY A 283 -1.17 -23.44 -12.71
C GLY A 283 -1.74 -23.65 -11.30
N ALA A 284 -2.92 -23.11 -10.98
CA ALA A 284 -3.57 -23.27 -9.67
C ALA A 284 -4.29 -24.63 -9.52
N VAL A 285 -3.54 -25.71 -9.75
CA VAL A 285 -4.03 -27.09 -9.84
C VAL A 285 -4.65 -27.66 -8.55
N VAL A 286 -4.45 -26.99 -7.41
CA VAL A 286 -5.01 -27.40 -6.11
C VAL A 286 -6.11 -26.47 -5.60
N SER A 287 -6.48 -25.43 -6.36
CA SER A 287 -7.43 -24.39 -5.93
C SER A 287 -8.65 -24.27 -6.86
N ASP A 288 -9.02 -25.34 -7.58
CA ASP A 288 -10.08 -25.32 -8.59
C ASP A 288 -11.41 -24.70 -8.10
N LEU A 289 -11.83 -25.05 -6.88
CA LEU A 289 -13.06 -24.51 -6.30
C LEU A 289 -13.01 -22.99 -6.15
N MET A 290 -11.86 -22.46 -5.70
CA MET A 290 -11.66 -21.01 -5.58
C MET A 290 -11.66 -20.31 -6.95
N LEU A 291 -11.08 -20.93 -7.98
CA LEU A 291 -11.12 -20.37 -9.34
C LEU A 291 -12.56 -20.24 -9.86
N ILE A 292 -13.43 -21.19 -9.48
CA ILE A 292 -14.87 -21.17 -9.80
C ILE A 292 -15.58 -20.10 -8.98
N GLN A 293 -15.38 -20.04 -7.65
CA GLN A 293 -15.99 -19.04 -6.77
C GLN A 293 -15.67 -17.61 -7.20
N LEU A 294 -14.41 -17.36 -7.56
CA LEU A 294 -13.91 -16.08 -8.05
C LEU A 294 -14.29 -15.78 -9.50
N ARG A 295 -14.90 -16.74 -10.21
CA ARG A 295 -15.33 -16.64 -11.62
C ARG A 295 -14.21 -16.20 -12.56
N LEU A 296 -12.98 -16.66 -12.33
CA LEU A 296 -11.80 -16.18 -13.03
C LEU A 296 -11.83 -16.45 -14.55
N ARG A 297 -12.57 -17.47 -14.99
CA ARG A 297 -12.76 -17.77 -16.42
C ARG A 297 -13.58 -16.70 -17.14
N GLU A 298 -14.56 -16.10 -16.47
CA GLU A 298 -15.42 -15.04 -17.03
C GLU A 298 -14.63 -13.74 -17.21
N LYS A 299 -13.61 -13.51 -16.38
CA LYS A 299 -12.76 -12.31 -16.41
C LYS A 299 -11.69 -12.34 -17.51
N LYS A 300 -11.63 -13.37 -18.37
CA LYS A 300 -10.61 -13.47 -19.43
C LYS A 300 -10.67 -12.37 -20.48
N SER A 301 -11.87 -11.84 -20.76
CA SER A 301 -12.06 -10.76 -21.73
C SER A 301 -11.59 -9.40 -21.21
N SER A 302 -11.65 -9.19 -19.88
CA SER A 302 -11.19 -8.00 -19.19
C SER A 302 -10.43 -8.42 -17.93
N PRO A 303 -9.14 -8.79 -18.06
CA PRO A 303 -8.36 -9.31 -16.94
C PRO A 303 -8.20 -8.27 -15.83
N PRO A 304 -8.40 -8.64 -14.55
CA PRO A 304 -8.17 -7.72 -13.43
C PRO A 304 -6.67 -7.46 -13.25
N THR A 305 -6.36 -6.30 -12.66
CA THR A 305 -4.98 -5.98 -12.30
C THR A 305 -4.49 -6.90 -11.18
N PHE A 306 -3.16 -6.95 -10.97
CA PHE A 306 -2.56 -7.75 -9.90
C PHE A 306 -3.20 -7.47 -8.52
N LEU A 307 -3.36 -6.19 -8.17
CA LEU A 307 -3.88 -5.79 -6.86
C LEU A 307 -5.36 -6.13 -6.69
N GLN A 308 -6.16 -5.96 -7.74
CA GLN A 308 -7.57 -6.34 -7.73
C GLN A 308 -7.71 -7.85 -7.50
N LEU A 309 -7.00 -8.65 -8.30
CA LEU A 309 -7.04 -10.10 -8.23
C LEU A 309 -6.55 -10.63 -6.88
N LEU A 310 -5.47 -10.04 -6.35
CA LEU A 310 -4.92 -10.39 -5.04
C LEU A 310 -5.92 -10.09 -3.92
N SER A 311 -6.59 -8.94 -3.98
CA SER A 311 -7.61 -8.56 -3.00
C SER A 311 -8.78 -9.55 -2.98
N GLU A 312 -9.34 -9.85 -4.16
CA GLU A 312 -10.43 -10.82 -4.30
C GLU A 312 -10.06 -12.20 -3.78
N ILE A 313 -8.88 -12.70 -4.14
CA ILE A 313 -8.38 -14.00 -3.65
C ILE A 313 -8.26 -14.00 -2.14
N ARG A 314 -7.71 -12.95 -1.52
CA ARG A 314 -7.56 -12.88 -0.07
C ARG A 314 -8.90 -12.89 0.66
N ILE A 315 -9.90 -12.20 0.12
CA ILE A 315 -11.26 -12.20 0.67
C ILE A 315 -11.85 -13.63 0.62
N GLU A 316 -11.71 -14.32 -0.51
CA GLU A 316 -12.22 -15.70 -0.66
C GLU A 316 -11.46 -16.70 0.23
N GLU A 317 -10.13 -16.54 0.37
CA GLU A 317 -9.31 -17.37 1.27
C GLU A 317 -9.77 -17.25 2.73
N GLU A 318 -10.10 -16.04 3.17
CA GLU A 318 -10.59 -15.76 4.53
C GLU A 318 -12.01 -16.32 4.74
N TYR A 319 -12.87 -16.20 3.73
CA TYR A 319 -14.20 -16.79 3.73
C TYR A 319 -14.14 -18.33 3.83
N GLU A 320 -13.31 -18.98 3.02
CA GLU A 320 -13.08 -20.42 3.07
C GLU A 320 -12.46 -20.88 4.41
N ALA A 321 -11.52 -20.11 4.97
CA ALA A 321 -10.95 -20.41 6.28
C ALA A 321 -12.01 -20.35 7.39
N SER A 322 -12.92 -19.38 7.34
CA SER A 322 -14.03 -19.24 8.28
C SER A 322 -15.03 -20.40 8.17
N ARG A 323 -15.37 -20.82 6.94
CA ARG A 323 -16.24 -21.99 6.68
C ARG A 323 -15.66 -23.29 7.21
N ARG A 324 -14.34 -23.48 7.11
CA ARG A 324 -13.64 -24.68 7.62
C ARG A 324 -13.62 -24.72 9.15
N LYS A 325 -13.50 -23.56 9.80
CA LYS A 325 -13.58 -23.46 11.27
C LYS A 325 -14.99 -23.78 11.80
N LEU A 326 -16.03 -23.41 11.04
CA LEU A 326 -17.43 -23.69 11.39
C LEU A 326 -17.85 -25.15 11.08
N ASN A 327 -17.11 -25.87 10.23
CA ASN A 327 -17.40 -27.25 9.85
C ASN A 327 -16.16 -28.17 10.04
N PRO A 328 -15.73 -28.45 11.28
CA PRO A 328 -14.56 -29.28 11.54
C PRO A 328 -14.75 -30.77 11.16
N SER A 329 -15.95 -31.22 10.79
CA SER A 329 -16.33 -32.63 10.67
C SER A 329 -16.44 -33.20 9.25
N LYS A 330 -15.85 -32.57 8.22
CA LYS A 330 -15.80 -33.16 6.87
C LYS A 330 -14.39 -33.20 6.29
N GLN A 331 -13.51 -33.91 6.98
CA GLN A 331 -12.36 -34.56 6.38
C GLN A 331 -12.70 -36.06 6.26
N LEU A 332 -13.64 -36.39 5.37
CA LEU A 332 -13.98 -37.76 5.00
C LEU A 332 -14.06 -37.83 3.48
N GLY A 333 -13.46 -38.90 2.97
CA GLY A 333 -13.06 -39.11 1.58
C GLY A 333 -14.09 -38.69 0.54
N LEU A 334 -13.56 -38.09 -0.52
CA LEU A 334 -14.19 -37.97 -1.82
C LEU A 334 -14.72 -39.33 -2.27
N ASN A 335 -16.02 -39.57 -2.11
CA ASN A 335 -16.83 -40.42 -2.97
C ASN A 335 -18.32 -40.15 -2.70
N GLY A 336 -18.94 -39.37 -3.60
CA GLY A 336 -20.39 -39.16 -3.61
C GLY A 336 -20.82 -37.78 -3.12
N ASN A 337 -20.66 -36.73 -3.94
CA ASN A 337 -21.34 -35.46 -3.71
C ASN A 337 -21.60 -34.64 -4.98
N LEU A 338 -21.89 -35.31 -6.10
CA LEU A 338 -22.48 -34.64 -7.26
C LEU A 338 -23.91 -34.13 -6.96
N ILE A 339 -24.59 -34.74 -5.98
CA ILE A 339 -25.93 -34.34 -5.51
C ILE A 339 -25.87 -33.06 -4.66
N PHE A 340 -24.81 -32.86 -3.87
CA PHE A 340 -24.65 -31.64 -3.07
C PHE A 340 -24.30 -30.40 -3.91
N LEU A 341 -23.59 -30.59 -5.03
CA LEU A 341 -23.25 -29.50 -5.94
C LEU A 341 -24.49 -28.98 -6.68
N LEU A 342 -25.45 -29.86 -7.01
CA LEU A 342 -26.74 -29.42 -7.56
C LEU A 342 -27.57 -28.61 -6.55
N CYS A 343 -27.45 -28.94 -5.25
CA CYS A 343 -28.21 -28.26 -4.20
C CYS A 343 -27.70 -26.83 -3.92
N LEU A 344 -26.40 -26.57 -4.10
CA LEU A 344 -25.81 -25.24 -3.93
C LEU A 344 -26.01 -24.29 -5.11
N ILE A 345 -26.25 -24.81 -6.32
CA ILE A 345 -26.54 -23.97 -7.51
C ILE A 345 -27.97 -23.42 -7.47
N LEU A 346 -28.89 -24.04 -6.70
CA LEU A 346 -30.31 -23.71 -6.69
C LEU A 346 -30.75 -22.74 -5.58
N THR A 347 -29.84 -22.15 -4.80
CA THR A 347 -30.19 -21.16 -3.77
C THR A 347 -29.92 -19.73 -4.25
N LYS A 348 -30.73 -19.26 -5.19
CA LYS A 348 -31.06 -17.83 -5.37
C LYS A 348 -32.57 -17.67 -5.58
N PRO A 349 -33.19 -16.58 -5.06
CA PRO A 349 -34.64 -16.45 -4.92
C PRO A 349 -35.31 -15.89 -6.18
N GLU A 350 -34.96 -16.43 -7.34
CA GLU A 350 -35.66 -16.16 -8.59
C GLU A 350 -35.90 -17.51 -9.24
N ILE A 351 -37.18 -17.91 -9.28
CA ILE A 351 -37.84 -18.99 -10.04
C ILE A 351 -38.87 -19.67 -9.12
N THR A 352 -39.94 -18.93 -8.83
CA THR A 352 -41.21 -19.50 -8.32
C THR A 352 -42.02 -20.14 -9.45
N LEU A 353 -41.57 -20.04 -10.71
CA LEU A 353 -42.33 -20.50 -11.87
C LEU A 353 -42.02 -21.96 -12.29
N ALA A 354 -40.83 -22.50 -12.00
CA ALA A 354 -40.46 -23.86 -12.45
C ALA A 354 -40.93 -24.97 -11.50
N ARG A 355 -41.35 -24.64 -10.27
CA ARG A 355 -41.83 -25.62 -9.29
C ARG A 355 -43.25 -26.14 -9.60
N ASN A 356 -44.06 -25.34 -10.30
CA ASN A 356 -45.43 -25.71 -10.66
C ASN A 356 -45.52 -26.56 -11.93
N VAL A 357 -44.51 -26.51 -12.81
CA VAL A 357 -44.49 -27.32 -14.04
C VAL A 357 -44.01 -28.75 -13.76
N PHE A 358 -43.10 -28.93 -12.79
CA PHE A 358 -42.56 -30.26 -12.47
C PHE A 358 -43.55 -31.14 -11.70
N ASN A 359 -44.41 -30.57 -10.86
CA ASN A 359 -45.40 -31.34 -10.09
C ASN A 359 -46.61 -31.83 -10.91
N SER A 360 -46.79 -31.36 -12.16
CA SER A 360 -47.89 -31.82 -13.01
C SER A 360 -47.54 -33.05 -13.87
N CYS A 361 -46.28 -33.51 -13.87
CA CYS A 361 -45.82 -34.60 -14.73
C CYS A 361 -45.52 -35.92 -13.99
N THR A 362 -45.69 -35.97 -12.67
CA THR A 362 -45.42 -37.18 -11.86
C THR A 362 -46.65 -37.81 -11.22
N GLU A 363 -47.85 -37.34 -11.56
CA GLU A 363 -49.09 -38.08 -11.30
C GLU A 363 -49.70 -38.56 -12.63
N LYS A 364 -49.23 -39.72 -13.09
CA LYS A 364 -50.02 -40.73 -13.81
C LYS A 364 -49.25 -42.04 -13.94
#